data_AF-A0A5D6W4V3-F1
#
_entry.id   AF-A0A5D6W4V3-F1
#
_cell.length_a   1.000
_cell.length_b   1.000
_cell.length_c   1.000
_cell.angle_alpha   90.00
_cell.angle_beta   90.00
_cell.angle_gamma   90.00
#
_symmetry.space_group_name_H-M   'P 1'
#
loop_
_entity.id
_entity.type
_entity.pdbx_description
1 polymer ?
#
loop_
_entity_poly.entity_id
_entity_poly.type
_entity_poly.pdbx_seq_one_letter_code
_entity_poly.pdbx_strand_id
1 'polypeptide(L)'
;MSLMAGFPLKCNEFLCNDSVNLFQLFEKEHIIMRKIFLSTVILNPINTKNPSKYCSRDLELADKPYLFPISYLVDANISADDEIVIITGMNQTDTPKENYKHLVAEVQQILDEHHAKGEFIVVDELDVNADRDYLDSLSFSTFMKEVADLIQDGDQIYADMTYGLKSYTLAMFIAMNYVVKACRNVEIKQMIYAQFYRGDNDAPSTIDIIDITTLFRINSIVNQATPGKKQEMDQLLSFMIG
;
A
#
# COMPACT_ATOMS: atom_id res chain seq x y z
N MET A 1 42.83 55.24 -45.01
CA MET A 1 43.47 55.85 -43.83
C MET A 1 42.58 55.50 -42.64
N SER A 2 42.83 54.42 -41.89
CA SER A 2 43.85 54.28 -40.82
C SER A 2 43.50 55.22 -39.63
N LEU A 3 43.31 54.82 -38.37
CA LEU A 3 43.76 53.66 -37.59
C LEU A 3 42.91 53.52 -36.28
N MET A 4 43.07 52.37 -35.62
CA MET A 4 42.38 51.81 -34.44
C MET A 4 42.54 52.54 -33.09
N ALA A 5 41.68 52.24 -32.09
CA ALA A 5 42.03 51.42 -30.90
C ALA A 5 41.09 51.60 -29.68
N GLY A 6 40.74 50.50 -29.00
CA GLY A 6 40.67 50.43 -27.52
C GLY A 6 39.30 50.24 -26.83
N PHE A 7 38.97 49.00 -26.46
CA PHE A 7 38.18 48.66 -25.26
C PHE A 7 39.11 48.65 -24.03
N PRO A 8 38.66 48.97 -22.80
CA PRO A 8 38.00 47.94 -21.98
C PRO A 8 36.84 48.42 -21.07
N LEU A 9 35.99 47.44 -20.72
CA LEU A 9 35.01 47.46 -19.63
C LEU A 9 35.65 47.79 -18.28
N LYS A 10 34.97 48.58 -17.45
CA LYS A 10 35.14 48.62 -15.99
C LYS A 10 33.78 48.64 -15.27
N CYS A 11 33.74 47.81 -14.23
CA CYS A 11 32.58 47.34 -13.48
C CYS A 11 32.02 48.30 -12.42
N ASN A 12 30.80 47.94 -12.01
CA ASN A 12 30.21 47.99 -10.66
C ASN A 12 29.64 49.30 -10.13
N GLU A 13 28.29 49.32 -10.05
CA GLU A 13 27.54 49.55 -8.80
C GLU A 13 26.06 49.23 -9.05
N PHE A 14 25.68 47.94 -9.06
CA PHE A 14 24.26 47.54 -9.04
C PHE A 14 24.10 46.13 -8.46
N LEU A 15 24.54 45.92 -7.22
CA LEU A 15 24.22 44.72 -6.43
C LEU A 15 24.27 45.07 -4.94
N CYS A 16 23.11 45.31 -4.31
CA CYS A 16 22.76 44.87 -2.96
C CYS A 16 21.50 45.58 -2.47
N ASN A 17 20.34 44.95 -2.72
CA ASN A 17 19.24 44.78 -1.77
C ASN A 17 18.04 44.32 -2.57
N ASP A 18 17.87 43.01 -2.63
CA ASP A 18 16.59 42.31 -2.68
C ASP A 18 16.90 40.81 -2.82
N SER A 19 17.56 40.27 -1.80
CA SER A 19 17.51 38.83 -1.55
C SER A 19 16.14 38.52 -0.96
N VAL A 20 15.11 38.53 -1.82
CA VAL A 20 13.89 37.76 -1.54
C VAL A 20 14.36 36.33 -1.38
N ASN A 21 14.29 35.86 -0.14
CA ASN A 21 14.71 34.55 0.26
C ASN A 21 13.81 33.53 -0.45
N LEU A 22 14.20 33.06 -1.64
CA LEU A 22 13.47 32.04 -2.40
C LEU A 22 13.28 30.74 -1.59
N PHE A 23 14.05 30.56 -0.51
CA PHE A 23 13.91 29.50 0.48
C PHE A 23 12.75 29.68 1.47
N GLN A 24 12.13 30.86 1.57
CA GLN A 24 10.97 31.13 2.44
C GLN A 24 9.62 31.03 1.71
N LEU A 25 9.61 30.75 0.39
CA LEU A 25 8.39 30.50 -0.40
C LEU A 25 8.02 29.02 -0.52
N PHE A 26 8.76 28.13 0.13
CA PHE A 26 8.37 26.74 0.38
C PHE A 26 8.10 26.57 1.86
N GLU A 27 7.14 27.32 2.41
CA GLU A 27 6.35 26.76 3.50
C GLU A 27 5.75 25.48 2.92
N LYS A 28 6.22 24.31 3.39
CA LYS A 28 5.56 23.04 3.11
C LYS A 28 4.10 23.26 3.48
N GLU A 29 3.22 23.34 2.48
CA GLU A 29 1.82 23.03 2.74
C GLU A 29 1.86 21.70 3.50
N HIS A 30 1.36 21.71 4.74
CA HIS A 30 1.15 20.49 5.49
C HIS A 30 0.02 19.75 4.76
N ILE A 31 0.41 19.01 3.73
CA ILE A 31 -0.52 18.16 2.98
C ILE A 31 -0.84 17.01 3.92
N ILE A 32 -2.04 17.04 4.50
CA ILE A 32 -2.62 15.89 5.20
C ILE A 32 -2.70 14.76 4.18
N MET A 33 -2.05 13.65 4.48
CA MET A 33 -2.04 12.49 3.59
C MET A 33 -3.11 11.50 4.07
N ARG A 34 -4.05 11.16 3.19
CA ARG A 34 -5.01 10.08 3.45
C ARG A 34 -4.38 8.73 3.10
N LYS A 35 -4.18 7.88 4.10
CA LYS A 35 -3.52 6.58 3.99
C LYS A 35 -4.53 5.47 4.20
N ILE A 36 -4.69 4.64 3.18
CA ILE A 36 -5.55 3.47 3.18
C ILE A 36 -4.71 2.23 3.49
N PHE A 37 -5.09 1.48 4.52
CA PHE A 37 -4.55 0.17 4.83
C PHE A 37 -5.61 -0.89 4.52
N LEU A 38 -5.35 -1.69 3.48
CA LEU A 38 -6.31 -2.63 2.93
C LEU A 38 -5.87 -4.07 3.21
N SER A 39 -6.74 -4.88 3.82
CA SER A 39 -6.47 -6.29 4.10
C SER A 39 -7.76 -7.12 4.14
N THR A 40 -7.61 -8.42 4.30
CA THR A 40 -8.71 -9.35 4.59
C THR A 40 -8.41 -10.14 5.85
N VAL A 41 -9.45 -10.51 6.60
CA VAL A 41 -9.28 -11.29 7.84
C VAL A 41 -8.97 -12.76 7.54
N ILE A 42 -8.09 -13.35 8.34
CA ILE A 42 -7.84 -14.80 8.32
C ILE A 42 -9.09 -15.59 8.71
N LEU A 43 -9.44 -16.61 7.92
CA LEU A 43 -10.64 -17.44 8.14
C LEU A 43 -10.49 -18.46 9.27
N ASN A 44 -9.26 -18.88 9.56
CA ASN A 44 -8.95 -19.83 10.62
C ASN A 44 -8.64 -19.09 11.94
N PRO A 45 -8.83 -19.73 13.10
CA PRO A 45 -8.50 -19.10 14.38
C PRO A 45 -7.03 -18.67 14.43
N ILE A 46 -6.77 -17.42 14.81
CA ILE A 46 -5.42 -16.93 14.99
C ILE A 46 -4.80 -17.46 16.30
N ASN A 47 -3.48 -17.70 16.29
CA ASN A 47 -2.75 -18.04 17.50
C ASN A 47 -2.33 -16.76 18.24
N THR A 48 -3.13 -16.34 19.21
CA THR A 48 -2.84 -15.14 20.03
C THR A 48 -1.75 -15.35 21.07
N LYS A 49 -1.40 -16.61 21.41
CA LYS A 49 -0.43 -16.91 22.47
C LYS A 49 1.02 -16.83 21.97
N ASN A 50 1.24 -17.20 20.71
CA ASN A 50 2.53 -17.18 20.05
C ASN A 50 2.37 -16.41 18.73
N PRO A 51 2.40 -15.06 18.76
CA PRO A 51 2.34 -14.25 17.55
C PRO A 51 3.52 -14.60 16.65
N SER A 52 3.30 -14.50 15.34
CA SER A 52 4.34 -14.81 14.39
C SER A 52 5.39 -13.71 14.36
N LYS A 53 6.66 -14.10 14.32
CA LYS A 53 7.73 -13.14 14.04
C LYS A 53 7.83 -13.00 12.53
N TYR A 54 7.61 -11.80 12.02
CA TYR A 54 7.81 -11.53 10.60
C TYR A 54 9.27 -11.18 10.34
N CYS A 55 9.82 -11.70 9.24
CA CYS A 55 11.12 -11.30 8.69
C CYS A 55 10.92 -10.86 7.24
N SER A 56 11.85 -10.11 6.67
CA SER A 56 11.83 -9.81 5.23
C SER A 56 13.26 -9.69 4.71
N ARG A 57 13.44 -10.03 3.43
CA ARG A 57 14.64 -9.74 2.66
C ARG A 57 14.52 -8.45 1.85
N ASP A 58 13.29 -8.02 1.60
CA ASP A 58 12.98 -6.86 0.78
C ASP A 58 12.81 -5.60 1.65
N LEU A 59 12.41 -5.77 2.91
CA LEU A 59 11.97 -4.70 3.80
C LEU A 59 12.72 -4.70 5.13
N GLU A 60 12.98 -3.50 5.65
CA GLU A 60 13.38 -3.32 7.05
C GLU A 60 12.14 -3.39 7.94
N LEU A 61 12.04 -4.46 8.72
CA LEU A 61 10.94 -4.66 9.66
C LEU A 61 11.36 -4.21 11.06
N ALA A 62 10.42 -3.64 11.81
CA ALA A 62 10.60 -3.41 13.24
C ALA A 62 10.84 -4.76 13.96
N ASP A 63 11.74 -4.78 14.96
CA ASP A 63 11.98 -5.97 15.78
C ASP A 63 10.90 -6.15 16.85
N LYS A 64 9.64 -6.22 16.40
CA LYS A 64 8.46 -6.52 17.23
C LYS A 64 7.56 -7.55 16.53
N PRO A 65 6.92 -8.47 17.29
CA PRO A 65 5.99 -9.42 16.72
C PRO A 65 4.66 -8.75 16.37
N TYR A 66 3.98 -9.29 15.36
CA TYR A 66 2.61 -8.89 15.01
C TYR A 66 1.73 -10.14 14.90
N LEU A 67 0.44 -9.99 15.20
CA LEU A 67 -0.58 -10.98 14.91
C LEU A 67 -0.92 -10.96 13.42
N PHE A 68 -1.05 -9.77 12.83
CA PHE A 68 -1.46 -9.60 11.44
C PHE A 68 -0.37 -8.92 10.60
N PRO A 69 -0.12 -9.37 9.35
CA PRO A 69 0.89 -8.75 8.49
C PRO A 69 0.59 -7.28 8.17
N ILE A 70 -0.67 -6.91 7.96
CA ILE A 70 -1.08 -5.51 7.76
C ILE A 70 -0.62 -4.56 8.88
N SER A 71 -0.49 -5.05 10.12
CA SER A 71 -0.06 -4.25 11.27
C SER A 71 1.36 -3.72 11.10
N TYR A 72 2.24 -4.48 10.41
CA TYR A 72 3.56 -3.97 10.03
C TYR A 72 3.46 -2.75 9.10
N LEU A 73 2.59 -2.82 8.09
CA LEU A 73 2.41 -1.71 7.15
C LEU A 73 1.91 -0.46 7.88
N VAL A 74 0.95 -0.62 8.79
CA VAL A 74 0.44 0.48 9.61
C VAL A 74 1.58 1.08 10.42
N ASP A 75 2.26 0.28 11.25
CA ASP A 75 3.31 0.78 12.15
C ASP A 75 4.45 1.50 11.43
N ALA A 76 4.85 0.99 10.25
CA ALA A 76 5.96 1.56 9.50
C ALA A 76 5.61 2.83 8.72
N ASN A 77 4.33 3.11 8.46
CA ASN A 77 3.95 4.10 7.45
C ASN A 77 2.99 5.18 7.95
N ILE A 78 2.66 5.25 9.23
CA ILE A 78 1.77 6.29 9.77
C ILE A 78 2.53 7.43 10.46
N SER A 79 1.84 8.54 10.67
CA SER A 79 2.26 9.72 11.38
C SER A 79 1.03 10.39 12.00
N ALA A 80 1.21 11.16 13.07
CA ALA A 80 0.10 11.79 13.81
C ALA A 80 -0.78 12.72 12.97
N ASP A 81 -0.24 13.29 11.89
CA ASP A 81 -0.94 14.22 11.00
C ASP A 81 -1.67 13.52 9.83
N ASP A 82 -1.55 12.19 9.68
CA ASP A 82 -2.20 11.45 8.60
C ASP A 82 -3.71 11.24 8.87
N GLU A 83 -4.50 11.21 7.80
CA GLU A 83 -5.86 10.65 7.84
C GLU A 83 -5.77 9.15 7.54
N ILE A 84 -5.97 8.30 8.55
CA ILE A 84 -5.76 6.86 8.42
C ILE A 84 -7.10 6.15 8.30
N VAL A 85 -7.24 5.28 7.28
CA VAL A 85 -8.42 4.43 7.11
C VAL A 85 -7.98 2.98 6.92
N ILE A 86 -8.52 2.10 7.75
CA ILE A 86 -8.26 0.66 7.74
C ILE A 86 -9.49 -0.01 7.15
N ILE A 87 -9.35 -0.51 5.92
CA ILE A 87 -10.40 -1.22 5.20
C ILE A 87 -10.12 -2.71 5.30
N THR A 88 -11.09 -3.48 5.80
CA THR A 88 -10.92 -4.91 6.03
C THR A 88 -12.05 -5.70 5.39
N GLY A 89 -11.72 -6.54 4.41
CA GLY A 89 -12.61 -7.60 3.94
C GLY A 89 -12.80 -8.66 5.01
N MET A 90 -14.04 -8.93 5.40
CA MET A 90 -14.31 -9.88 6.47
C MET A 90 -15.57 -10.70 6.19
N ASN A 91 -15.41 -12.01 6.32
CA ASN A 91 -16.53 -12.92 6.37
C ASN A 91 -17.29 -12.83 7.72
N GLN A 92 -18.62 -12.88 7.70
CA GLN A 92 -19.44 -12.63 8.88
C GLN A 92 -19.63 -13.84 9.83
N THR A 93 -18.83 -14.90 9.73
CA THR A 93 -18.82 -16.03 10.68
C THR A 93 -18.09 -15.69 11.99
N ASP A 94 -18.24 -16.54 13.01
CA ASP A 94 -17.71 -16.28 14.36
C ASP A 94 -16.19 -16.14 14.40
N THR A 95 -15.45 -16.99 13.68
CA THR A 95 -13.99 -17.00 13.71
C THR A 95 -13.37 -15.73 13.11
N PRO A 96 -13.71 -15.31 11.87
CA PRO A 96 -13.22 -14.04 11.33
C PRO A 96 -13.65 -12.83 12.18
N LYS A 97 -14.87 -12.81 12.73
CA LYS A 97 -15.29 -11.75 13.66
C LYS A 97 -14.40 -11.65 14.89
N GLU A 98 -14.01 -12.78 15.47
CA GLU A 98 -13.11 -12.78 16.61
C GLU A 98 -11.69 -12.37 16.21
N ASN A 99 -11.18 -12.88 15.10
CA ASN A 99 -9.90 -12.46 14.56
C ASN A 99 -9.86 -10.95 14.25
N TYR A 100 -10.95 -10.38 13.74
CA TYR A 100 -11.05 -8.96 13.47
C TYR A 100 -10.98 -8.11 14.74
N LYS A 101 -11.58 -8.55 15.86
CA LYS A 101 -11.40 -7.85 17.14
C LYS A 101 -9.94 -7.81 17.57
N HIS A 102 -9.19 -8.89 17.35
CA HIS A 102 -7.76 -8.91 17.61
C HIS A 102 -6.99 -7.98 16.66
N LEU A 103 -7.36 -7.92 15.39
CA LEU A 103 -6.77 -6.99 14.43
C LEU A 103 -7.00 -5.54 14.85
N VAL A 104 -8.24 -5.17 15.17
CA VAL A 104 -8.59 -3.82 15.63
C VAL A 104 -7.83 -3.47 16.90
N ALA A 105 -7.73 -4.39 17.86
CA ALA A 105 -6.98 -4.14 19.10
C ALA A 105 -5.48 -3.91 18.85
N GLU A 106 -4.85 -4.71 17.99
CA GLU A 106 -3.43 -4.56 17.64
C GLU A 106 -3.18 -3.25 16.88
N VAL A 107 -4.01 -2.93 15.89
CA VAL A 107 -3.87 -1.69 15.10
C VAL A 107 -4.19 -0.47 15.95
N GLN A 108 -5.15 -0.53 16.87
CA GLN A 108 -5.44 0.58 17.78
C GLN A 108 -4.25 0.86 18.70
N GLN A 109 -3.57 -0.17 19.19
CA GLN A 109 -2.35 0.00 19.98
C GLN A 109 -1.27 0.73 19.16
N ILE A 110 -1.09 0.37 17.89
CA ILE A 110 -0.14 1.04 17.00
C ILE A 110 -0.54 2.52 16.79
N LEU A 111 -1.82 2.81 16.54
CA LEU A 111 -2.31 4.18 16.41
C LEU A 111 -2.01 5.01 17.67
N ASP A 112 -2.23 4.44 18.86
CA ASP A 112 -1.97 5.10 20.13
C ASP A 112 -0.47 5.37 20.35
N GLU A 113 0.40 4.42 20.01
CA GLU A 113 1.88 4.53 20.04
C GLU A 113 2.40 5.67 19.15
N HIS A 114 1.75 5.90 18.00
CA HIS A 114 2.09 6.96 17.06
C HIS A 114 1.33 8.27 17.28
N HIS A 115 0.48 8.34 18.30
CA HIS A 115 -0.42 9.47 18.56
C HIS A 115 -1.32 9.85 17.37
N ALA A 116 -1.70 8.84 16.59
CA ALA A 116 -2.54 8.98 15.40
C ALA A 116 -3.98 8.53 15.67
N LYS A 117 -4.88 8.81 14.73
CA LYS A 117 -6.26 8.32 14.75
C LYS A 117 -6.57 7.64 13.44
N GLY A 118 -7.33 6.54 13.49
CA GLY A 118 -7.74 5.80 12.32
C GLY A 118 -9.22 5.45 12.35
N GLU A 119 -9.83 5.40 11.16
CA GLU A 119 -11.16 4.86 10.95
C GLU A 119 -11.06 3.38 10.55
N PHE A 120 -11.92 2.54 11.11
CA PHE A 120 -12.00 1.12 10.75
C PHE A 120 -13.29 0.86 9.97
N ILE A 121 -13.16 0.32 8.76
CA ILE A 121 -14.26 0.01 7.86
C ILE A 121 -14.21 -1.47 7.50
N VAL A 122 -15.34 -2.15 7.64
CA VAL A 122 -15.51 -3.54 7.22
C VAL A 122 -16.24 -3.58 5.88
N VAL A 123 -15.73 -4.37 4.94
CA VAL A 123 -16.43 -4.74 3.70
C VAL A 123 -16.81 -6.21 3.80
N ASP A 124 -18.08 -6.52 3.58
CA ASP A 124 -18.62 -7.86 3.84
C ASP A 124 -18.19 -8.87 2.78
N GLU A 125 -17.64 -10.00 3.25
CA GLU A 125 -17.44 -11.20 2.44
C GLU A 125 -18.56 -12.21 2.72
N LEU A 126 -19.10 -12.82 1.66
CA LEU A 126 -20.12 -13.86 1.78
C LEU A 126 -19.56 -15.10 2.49
N ASP A 127 -20.44 -15.82 3.19
CA ASP A 127 -20.08 -17.09 3.81
C ASP A 127 -20.03 -18.20 2.76
N VAL A 128 -18.82 -18.66 2.47
CA VAL A 128 -18.56 -19.74 1.51
C VAL A 128 -19.34 -21.02 1.86
N ASN A 129 -19.65 -21.25 3.13
CA ASN A 129 -20.39 -22.43 3.58
C ASN A 129 -21.90 -22.23 3.57
N ALA A 130 -22.39 -21.05 3.94
CA ALA A 130 -23.83 -20.75 3.98
C ALA A 130 -24.39 -20.28 2.64
N ASP A 131 -23.59 -19.55 1.87
CA ASP A 131 -23.97 -18.82 0.66
C ASP A 131 -23.32 -19.42 -0.59
N ARG A 132 -22.93 -20.71 -0.57
CA ARG A 132 -22.19 -21.36 -1.66
C ARG A 132 -22.86 -21.20 -3.03
N ASP A 133 -24.19 -21.23 -3.07
CA ASP A 133 -24.98 -21.07 -4.30
C ASP A 133 -25.03 -19.61 -4.78
N TYR A 134 -24.68 -18.65 -3.92
CA TYR A 134 -24.61 -17.21 -4.20
C TYR A 134 -23.17 -16.68 -4.33
N LEU A 135 -22.17 -17.53 -4.06
CA LEU A 135 -20.76 -17.21 -4.24
C LEU A 135 -20.39 -17.30 -5.72
N ASP A 136 -20.79 -16.27 -6.47
CA ASP A 136 -20.58 -16.15 -7.90
C ASP A 136 -19.71 -14.94 -8.27
N SER A 137 -19.53 -14.69 -9.56
CA SER A 137 -18.74 -13.53 -10.03
C SER A 137 -19.36 -12.18 -9.64
N LEU A 138 -20.68 -12.12 -9.42
CA LEU A 138 -21.34 -10.89 -8.99
C LEU A 138 -20.94 -10.56 -7.55
N SER A 139 -20.91 -11.55 -6.66
CA SER A 139 -20.48 -11.34 -5.26
C SER A 139 -19.07 -10.72 -5.17
N PHE A 140 -18.11 -11.23 -5.93
CA PHE A 140 -16.75 -10.69 -5.97
C PHE A 140 -16.68 -9.32 -6.65
N SER A 141 -17.53 -9.07 -7.65
CA SER A 141 -17.59 -7.76 -8.33
C SER A 141 -18.20 -6.68 -7.44
N THR A 142 -19.21 -7.03 -6.63
CA THR A 142 -19.80 -6.14 -5.62
C THR A 142 -18.78 -5.80 -4.56
N PHE A 143 -18.10 -6.80 -3.99
CA PHE A 143 -17.01 -6.56 -3.04
C PHE A 143 -15.91 -5.67 -3.63
N MET A 144 -15.47 -5.95 -4.86
CA MET A 144 -14.50 -5.11 -5.58
C MET A 144 -14.98 -3.66 -5.67
N LYS A 145 -16.26 -3.43 -5.99
CA LYS A 145 -16.84 -2.10 -6.12
C LYS A 145 -16.94 -1.39 -4.77
N GLU A 146 -17.35 -2.08 -3.72
CA GLU A 146 -17.44 -1.53 -2.36
C GLU A 146 -16.06 -1.10 -1.84
N VAL A 147 -15.03 -1.92 -2.04
CA VAL A 147 -13.65 -1.53 -1.73
C VAL A 147 -13.23 -0.28 -2.54
N ALA A 148 -13.53 -0.25 -3.84
CA ALA A 148 -13.18 0.89 -4.68
C ALA A 148 -13.89 2.20 -4.29
N ASP A 149 -15.13 2.13 -3.79
CA ASP A 149 -15.92 3.30 -3.38
C ASP A 149 -15.43 3.99 -2.12
N LEU A 150 -14.61 3.30 -1.32
CA LEU A 150 -14.00 3.86 -0.10
C LEU A 150 -12.70 4.63 -0.39
N ILE A 151 -12.18 4.50 -1.61
CA ILE A 151 -10.92 5.10 -2.06
C ILE A 151 -11.20 6.41 -2.80
N GLN A 152 -10.47 7.45 -2.46
CA GLN A 152 -10.66 8.82 -2.91
C GLN A 152 -9.43 9.34 -3.66
N ASP A 153 -9.60 10.46 -4.38
CA ASP A 153 -8.50 11.16 -5.03
C ASP A 153 -7.40 11.53 -4.01
N GLY A 154 -6.15 11.26 -4.34
CA GLY A 154 -4.99 11.55 -3.47
C GLY A 154 -4.64 10.47 -2.45
N ASP A 155 -5.41 9.38 -2.35
CA ASP A 155 -5.13 8.30 -1.40
C ASP A 155 -3.79 7.61 -1.67
N GLN A 156 -3.08 7.32 -0.59
CA GLN A 156 -1.93 6.40 -0.58
C GLN A 156 -2.36 5.05 -0.04
N ILE A 157 -2.22 4.00 -0.84
CA ILE A 157 -2.72 2.67 -0.51
C ILE A 157 -1.55 1.75 -0.10
N TYR A 158 -1.74 1.10 1.03
CA TYR A 158 -0.90 0.05 1.60
C TYR A 158 -1.75 -1.21 1.72
N ALA A 159 -1.30 -2.33 1.15
CA ALA A 159 -2.14 -3.52 1.03
C ALA A 159 -1.46 -4.80 1.53
N ASP A 160 -2.20 -5.59 2.30
CA ASP A 160 -1.83 -6.94 2.71
C ASP A 160 -2.68 -7.96 1.93
N MET A 161 -2.00 -8.75 1.09
CA MET A 161 -2.62 -9.77 0.23
C MET A 161 -2.48 -11.19 0.79
N THR A 162 -2.13 -11.33 2.07
CA THR A 162 -1.76 -12.60 2.70
C THR A 162 -2.93 -13.55 2.91
N TYR A 163 -4.02 -13.03 3.48
CA TYR A 163 -5.17 -13.82 3.92
C TYR A 163 -6.37 -13.64 2.98
N GLY A 164 -7.53 -14.16 3.42
CA GLY A 164 -8.76 -14.12 2.66
C GLY A 164 -8.92 -15.29 1.69
N LEU A 165 -10.12 -15.43 1.17
CA LEU A 165 -10.35 -16.30 0.03
C LEU A 165 -9.66 -15.69 -1.19
N LYS A 166 -8.94 -16.51 -1.97
CA LYS A 166 -8.19 -16.04 -3.15
C LYS A 166 -9.00 -15.16 -4.09
N SER A 167 -10.30 -15.42 -4.24
CA SER A 167 -11.20 -14.62 -5.06
C SER A 167 -11.42 -13.21 -4.51
N TYR A 168 -11.52 -13.04 -3.19
CA TYR A 168 -11.61 -11.72 -2.55
C TYR A 168 -10.27 -10.98 -2.61
N THR A 169 -9.15 -11.67 -2.40
CA THR A 169 -7.81 -11.11 -2.62
C THR A 169 -7.65 -10.59 -4.06
N LEU A 170 -8.11 -11.37 -5.06
CA LEU A 170 -8.11 -10.94 -6.46
C LEU A 170 -9.06 -9.76 -6.71
N ALA A 171 -10.24 -9.76 -6.08
CA ALA A 171 -11.19 -8.64 -6.16
C ALA A 171 -10.58 -7.35 -5.60
N MET A 172 -9.87 -7.39 -4.46
CA MET A 172 -9.11 -6.24 -3.94
C MET A 172 -8.02 -5.79 -4.90
N PHE A 173 -7.27 -6.73 -5.50
CA PHE A 173 -6.25 -6.40 -6.49
C PHE A 173 -6.84 -5.66 -7.69
N ILE A 174 -8.01 -6.09 -8.17
CA ILE A 174 -8.73 -5.44 -9.27
C ILE A 174 -9.25 -4.06 -8.83
N ALA A 175 -9.80 -3.93 -7.62
CA ALA A 175 -10.24 -2.64 -7.06
C ALA A 175 -9.09 -1.63 -7.08
N MET A 176 -7.91 -2.02 -6.58
CA MET A 176 -6.71 -1.19 -6.59
C MET A 176 -6.27 -0.78 -8.01
N ASN A 177 -6.30 -1.69 -8.98
CA ASN A 177 -5.98 -1.35 -10.38
C ASN A 177 -7.01 -0.37 -10.96
N TYR A 178 -8.29 -0.53 -10.61
CA TYR A 178 -9.35 0.35 -11.06
C TYR A 178 -9.17 1.77 -10.51
N VAL A 179 -9.00 1.93 -9.19
CA VAL A 179 -8.90 3.26 -8.55
C VAL A 179 -7.63 4.01 -8.95
N VAL A 180 -6.48 3.34 -9.09
CA VAL A 180 -5.24 3.99 -9.58
C VAL A 180 -5.43 4.56 -10.99
N LYS A 181 -6.31 3.95 -11.79
CA LYS A 181 -6.60 4.40 -13.15
C LYS A 181 -7.74 5.42 -13.22
N ALA A 182 -8.75 5.29 -12.36
CA ALA A 182 -9.98 6.07 -12.40
C ALA A 182 -9.91 7.35 -11.55
N CYS A 183 -9.22 7.29 -10.40
CA CYS A 183 -9.06 8.41 -9.47
C CYS A 183 -7.81 9.23 -9.82
N ARG A 184 -7.77 10.47 -9.34
CA ARG A 184 -6.62 11.36 -9.50
C ARG A 184 -5.65 11.15 -8.36
N ASN A 185 -4.36 11.04 -8.69
CA ASN A 185 -3.26 11.01 -7.73
C ASN A 185 -3.37 9.90 -6.66
N VAL A 186 -4.02 8.78 -6.97
CA VAL A 186 -4.01 7.59 -6.12
C VAL A 186 -2.76 6.76 -6.42
N GLU A 187 -2.06 6.33 -5.37
CA GLU A 187 -0.81 5.57 -5.51
C GLU A 187 -0.80 4.33 -4.61
N ILE A 188 -0.42 3.17 -5.15
CA ILE A 188 -0.07 2.00 -4.33
C ILE A 188 1.36 2.18 -3.84
N LYS A 189 1.49 2.48 -2.54
CA LYS A 189 2.79 2.69 -1.89
C LYS A 189 3.49 1.39 -1.61
N GLN A 190 2.78 0.43 -1.03
CA GLN A 190 3.34 -0.85 -0.67
C GLN A 190 2.27 -1.94 -0.68
N MET A 191 2.61 -3.10 -1.23
CA MET A 191 1.78 -4.28 -1.21
C MET A 191 2.62 -5.46 -0.75
N ILE A 192 2.15 -6.17 0.27
CA ILE A 192 2.89 -7.30 0.86
C ILE A 192 2.13 -8.60 0.77
N TYR A 193 2.89 -9.69 0.88
CA TYR A 193 2.38 -11.04 1.09
C TYR A 193 3.26 -11.76 2.10
N ALA A 194 2.66 -12.27 3.18
CA ALA A 194 3.36 -13.05 4.19
C ALA A 194 3.36 -14.54 3.79
N GLN A 195 4.54 -15.07 3.47
CA GLN A 195 4.71 -16.43 2.97
C GLN A 195 4.90 -17.43 4.12
N PHE A 196 3.96 -18.36 4.23
CA PHE A 196 4.03 -19.50 5.15
C PHE A 196 4.75 -20.68 4.49
N TYR A 197 5.97 -20.98 4.90
CA TYR A 197 6.64 -22.22 4.49
C TYR A 197 6.13 -23.39 5.33
N ARG A 198 5.16 -24.14 4.79
CA ARG A 198 4.73 -25.42 5.35
C ARG A 198 5.51 -26.54 4.65
N GLY A 199 6.63 -26.96 5.24
CA GLY A 199 7.41 -28.07 4.66
C GLY A 199 8.73 -28.38 5.33
N ASP A 200 9.28 -27.47 6.15
CA ASP A 200 10.57 -27.66 6.80
C ASP A 200 10.36 -27.79 8.32
N ASN A 201 10.65 -28.97 8.88
CA ASN A 201 10.47 -29.24 10.30
C ASN A 201 11.50 -28.49 11.19
N ASP A 202 12.51 -27.87 10.58
CA ASP A 202 13.60 -27.16 11.25
C ASP A 202 13.63 -25.64 10.93
N ALA A 203 12.67 -25.12 10.15
CA ALA A 203 12.61 -23.67 9.89
C ALA A 203 12.17 -22.93 11.17
N PRO A 204 12.84 -21.82 11.54
CA PRO A 204 12.35 -20.97 12.62
C PRO A 204 10.90 -20.56 12.32
N SER A 205 10.12 -20.34 13.39
CA SER A 205 8.71 -19.92 13.36
C SER A 205 8.51 -18.50 12.81
N THR A 206 9.33 -18.10 11.84
CA THR A 206 9.35 -16.80 11.21
C THR A 206 8.63 -16.86 9.88
N ILE A 207 7.75 -15.89 9.63
CA ILE A 207 7.02 -15.75 8.37
C ILE A 207 7.73 -14.70 7.53
N ASP A 208 8.04 -15.02 6.27
CA ASP A 208 8.72 -14.10 5.35
C ASP A 208 7.70 -13.15 4.72
N ILE A 209 7.80 -11.84 4.99
CA ILE A 209 7.06 -10.80 4.30
C ILE A 209 7.79 -10.47 3.01
N ILE A 210 7.09 -10.62 1.90
CA ILE A 210 7.60 -10.32 0.55
C ILE A 210 6.93 -9.03 0.07
N ASP A 211 7.72 -8.09 -0.44
CA ASP A 211 7.18 -6.91 -1.12
C ASP A 211 6.79 -7.29 -2.55
N ILE A 212 5.49 -7.28 -2.83
CA ILE A 212 4.92 -7.61 -4.14
C ILE A 212 4.45 -6.36 -4.91
N THR A 213 4.79 -5.15 -4.45
CA THR A 213 4.43 -3.88 -5.10
C THR A 213 4.90 -3.84 -6.55
N THR A 214 6.09 -4.38 -6.84
CA THR A 214 6.64 -4.44 -8.19
C THR A 214 5.75 -5.26 -9.14
N LEU A 215 5.09 -6.33 -8.66
CA LEU A 215 4.16 -7.11 -9.48
C LEU A 215 2.93 -6.28 -9.88
N PHE A 216 2.41 -5.44 -8.99
CA PHE A 216 1.33 -4.50 -9.30
C PHE A 216 1.76 -3.47 -10.34
N ARG A 217 2.97 -2.91 -10.20
CA ARG A 217 3.53 -1.93 -11.16
C ARG A 217 3.75 -2.55 -12.54
N ILE A 218 4.30 -3.77 -12.60
CA ILE A 218 4.43 -4.54 -13.84
C ILE A 218 3.06 -4.75 -14.48
N ASN A 219 2.06 -5.18 -13.72
CA ASN A 219 0.69 -5.35 -14.23
C ASN A 219 0.14 -4.05 -14.85
N SER A 220 0.38 -2.91 -14.21
CA SER A 220 -0.03 -1.60 -14.73
C SER A 220 0.63 -1.23 -16.05
N ILE A 221 1.90 -1.60 -16.25
CA ILE A 221 2.65 -1.39 -17.50
C ILE A 221 2.17 -2.36 -18.59
N VAL A 222 2.00 -3.63 -18.25
CA VAL A 222 1.52 -4.66 -19.18
C VAL A 222 0.12 -4.31 -19.71
N ASN A 223 -0.75 -3.72 -18.88
CA ASN A 223 -2.08 -3.25 -19.29
C ASN A 223 -2.07 -2.03 -20.22
N GLN A 224 -0.90 -1.40 -20.44
CA GLN A 224 -0.70 -0.34 -21.42
C GLN A 224 -0.05 -0.86 -22.71
N ALA A 225 0.26 -2.15 -22.80
CA ALA A 225 0.89 -2.75 -23.97
C ALA A 225 -0.04 -2.71 -25.19
N THR A 226 0.50 -2.31 -26.34
CA THR A 226 -0.20 -2.42 -27.62
C THR A 226 -0.08 -3.85 -28.18
N PRO A 227 -1.17 -4.46 -28.69
CA PRO A 227 -1.11 -5.77 -29.34
C PRO A 227 -0.03 -5.83 -30.44
N GLY A 228 0.73 -6.93 -30.48
CA GLY A 228 1.81 -7.14 -31.45
C GLY A 228 3.19 -6.60 -31.04
N LYS A 229 3.32 -5.93 -29.89
CA LYS A 229 4.58 -5.33 -29.39
C LYS A 229 5.32 -6.17 -28.34
N LYS A 230 5.18 -7.50 -28.38
CA LYS A 230 5.77 -8.41 -27.36
C LYS A 230 7.28 -8.18 -27.17
N GLN A 231 8.04 -8.03 -28.26
CA GLN A 231 9.50 -7.89 -28.16
C GLN A 231 9.94 -6.62 -27.41
N GLU A 232 9.26 -5.49 -27.65
CA GLU A 232 9.50 -4.23 -26.92
C GLU A 232 9.13 -4.39 -25.44
N MET A 233 8.03 -5.09 -25.16
CA MET A 233 7.60 -5.38 -23.79
C MET A 233 8.57 -6.32 -23.07
N ASP A 234 9.12 -7.33 -23.74
CA ASP A 234 10.13 -8.23 -23.16
C ASP A 234 11.39 -7.46 -22.76
N GLN A 235 11.83 -6.49 -23.58
CA GLN A 235 12.97 -5.62 -23.28
C GLN A 235 12.70 -4.75 -22.04
N LEU A 236 11.51 -4.16 -21.96
CA LEU A 236 11.11 -3.36 -20.79
C LEU A 236 11.03 -4.19 -19.51
N LEU A 237 10.40 -5.37 -19.57
CA LEU A 237 10.33 -6.28 -18.42
C LEU A 237 11.71 -6.76 -17.97
N SER A 238 12.61 -7.05 -18.92
CA SER A 238 13.99 -7.44 -18.60
C SER A 238 14.75 -6.32 -17.89
N PHE A 239 14.53 -5.06 -18.27
CA PHE A 239 15.11 -3.90 -17.60
C PHE A 239 14.55 -3.68 -16.18
N MET A 240 13.29 -4.05 -15.93
CA MET A 240 12.67 -3.87 -14.61
C MET A 240 13.01 -4.97 -13.61
N ILE A 241 13.30 -6.18 -14.08
CA ILE A 241 13.47 -7.38 -13.24
C ILE A 241 14.95 -7.77 -13.11
N GLY A 242 15.80 -7.39 -14.06
CA GLY A 242 17.25 -7.67 -14.08
C GLY A 242 18.09 -6.51 -13.56
#